data_AF-A0A9E5NBU1-F1
#
_entry.id   AF-A0A9E5NBU1-F1
#
_cell.length_a   1.000
_cell.length_b   1.000
_cell.length_c   1.000
_cell.angle_alpha   90.00
_cell.angle_beta   90.00
_cell.angle_gamma   90.00
#
_symmetry.space_group_name_H-M   'P 1'
#
loop_
_entity.id
_entity.type
_entity.pdbx_description
1 polymer ?
#
loop_
_entity_poly.entity_id
_entity_poly.type
_entity_poly.pdbx_seq_one_letter_code
_entity_poly.pdbx_strand_id
1 'polypeptide(L)'
;MSSLCSNDILGFHTRRYALNFLRTCQSLLPHAEVDYTSSTVKRDGKTLQVRVYPISIDVAALRRASKARRTVREREHLLPRLGEQTIVRVDRIEPSKNIVR
;
A
#
# COMPACT_ATOMS: atom_id res chain seq x y z
N MET A 1 16.23 6.05 9.49
CA MET A 1 15.96 4.65 9.89
C MET A 1 15.94 4.46 11.40
N SER A 2 16.86 5.07 12.14
CA SER A 2 16.86 5.00 13.61
C SER A 2 15.53 5.44 14.23
N SER A 3 14.91 6.52 13.72
CA SER A 3 13.58 6.97 14.17
C SER A 3 12.46 5.95 13.90
N LEU A 4 12.54 5.17 12.82
CA LEU A 4 11.54 4.15 12.51
C LEU A 4 11.67 2.94 13.45
N CYS A 5 12.89 2.59 13.85
CA CYS A 5 13.17 1.50 14.78
C CYS A 5 12.82 1.80 16.24
N SER A 6 12.46 3.05 16.55
CA SER A 6 11.98 3.44 17.88
C SER A 6 10.49 3.16 18.12
N ASN A 7 9.77 2.68 17.10
CA ASN A 7 8.36 2.29 17.18
C ASN A 7 8.22 0.80 17.57
N ASP A 8 7.06 0.42 18.07
CA ASP A 8 6.76 -0.97 18.43
C ASP A 8 6.40 -1.83 17.21
N ILE A 9 5.73 -1.23 16.20
CA ILE A 9 5.28 -1.92 14.99
C ILE A 9 5.52 -1.03 13.76
N LEU A 10 6.01 -1.63 12.67
CA LEU A 10 6.09 -1.02 11.35
C LEU A 10 5.44 -1.94 10.31
N GLY A 11 4.40 -1.43 9.67
CA GLY A 11 3.61 -2.15 8.66
C GLY A 11 4.03 -1.83 7.23
N PHE A 12 4.15 -2.86 6.39
CA PHE A 12 4.37 -2.73 4.95
C PHE A 12 3.27 -3.43 4.16
N HIS A 13 3.00 -2.99 2.92
CA HIS A 13 2.00 -3.66 2.09
C HIS A 13 2.46 -5.01 1.51
N THR A 14 3.78 -5.24 1.41
CA THR A 14 4.31 -6.46 0.80
C THR A 14 5.44 -7.04 1.64
N ARG A 15 5.59 -8.37 1.59
CA ARG A 15 6.73 -9.08 2.19
C ARG A 15 8.06 -8.59 1.62
N ARG A 16 8.10 -8.24 0.33
CA ARG A 16 9.30 -7.70 -0.32
C ARG A 16 9.75 -6.39 0.33
N TYR A 17 8.84 -5.46 0.60
CA TYR A 17 9.18 -4.20 1.24
C TYR A 17 9.62 -4.38 2.69
N ALA A 18 8.93 -5.27 3.44
CA ALA A 18 9.34 -5.64 4.80
C ALA A 18 10.76 -6.24 4.82
N LEU A 19 11.05 -7.18 3.92
CA LEU A 19 12.38 -7.80 3.82
C LEU A 19 13.46 -6.80 3.43
N ASN A 20 13.17 -5.90 2.49
CA ASN A 20 14.10 -4.84 2.11
C ASN A 20 14.40 -3.94 3.30
N PHE A 21 13.38 -3.56 4.09
CA PHE A 21 13.60 -2.77 5.31
C PHE A 21 14.48 -3.50 6.33
N LEU A 22 14.23 -4.78 6.59
CA LEU A 22 15.05 -5.60 7.51
C LEU A 22 16.52 -5.67 7.04
N ARG A 23 16.76 -5.90 5.74
CA ARG A 23 18.09 -5.90 5.14
C ARG A 23 18.78 -4.55 5.31
N THR A 24 18.06 -3.46 5.03
CA THR A 24 18.61 -2.12 5.21
C THR A 24 18.95 -1.84 6.68
N CYS A 25 18.13 -2.28 7.64
CA CYS A 25 18.44 -2.18 9.06
C CYS A 25 19.71 -2.95 9.42
N GLN A 26 19.84 -4.19 8.96
CA GLN A 26 21.04 -5.00 9.22
C GLN A 26 22.30 -4.37 8.61
N SER A 27 22.21 -3.80 7.41
CA SER A 27 23.37 -3.24 6.71
C SER A 27 23.78 -1.86 7.20
N LEU A 28 22.83 -1.02 7.63
CA LEU A 28 23.07 0.41 7.82
C LEU A 28 22.83 0.92 9.25
N LEU A 29 22.24 0.12 10.15
CA LEU A 29 22.04 0.52 11.55
C LEU A 29 23.08 -0.13 12.47
N PRO A 30 23.97 0.67 13.08
CA PRO A 30 24.86 0.17 14.11
C PRO A 30 24.07 -0.43 15.28
N HIS A 31 24.58 -1.55 15.80
CA HIS A 31 24.02 -2.25 16.97
C HIS A 31 22.56 -2.70 16.80
N ALA A 32 22.07 -2.83 15.57
CA ALA A 32 20.77 -3.42 15.29
C ALA A 32 20.91 -4.95 15.15
N GLU A 33 20.13 -5.69 15.93
CA GLU A 33 19.98 -7.13 15.75
C GLU A 33 18.71 -7.39 14.95
N VAL A 34 18.85 -8.02 13.79
CA VAL A 34 17.73 -8.33 12.90
C VAL A 34 17.44 -9.83 12.95
N ASP A 35 16.21 -10.17 13.33
CA ASP A 35 15.70 -11.54 13.23
C ASP A 35 14.71 -11.62 12.07
N TYR A 36 15.13 -12.28 11.01
CA TYR A 36 14.32 -12.49 9.81
C TYR A 36 13.18 -13.48 10.00
N THR A 37 13.31 -14.42 10.94
CA THR A 37 12.30 -15.45 11.24
C THR A 37 11.12 -14.82 11.97
N SER A 38 11.39 -14.04 13.03
CA SER A 38 10.34 -13.31 13.76
C SER A 38 9.96 -11.96 13.13
N SER A 39 10.70 -11.53 12.11
CA SER A 39 10.59 -10.21 11.47
C SER A 39 10.68 -9.08 12.51
N THR A 40 11.79 -9.03 13.24
CA THR A 40 12.03 -8.02 14.27
C THR A 40 13.39 -7.33 14.12
N VAL A 41 13.48 -6.11 14.64
CA VAL A 41 14.74 -5.35 14.79
C VAL A 41 14.87 -4.95 16.25
N LYS A 42 15.93 -5.40 16.94
CA LYS A 42 16.26 -4.97 18.29
C LYS A 42 17.35 -3.91 18.24
N ARG A 43 17.15 -2.80 18.95
CA ARG A 43 18.12 -1.70 19.03
C ARG A 43 17.81 -0.82 20.23
N ASP A 44 18.84 -0.34 20.92
CA ASP A 44 18.73 0.58 22.08
C ASP A 44 17.74 0.07 23.16
N GLY A 45 17.74 -1.26 23.41
CA GLY A 45 16.85 -1.92 24.36
C GLY A 45 15.39 -2.06 23.91
N LYS A 46 15.04 -1.61 22.70
CA LYS A 46 13.69 -1.72 22.12
C LYS A 46 13.64 -2.78 21.03
N THR A 47 12.45 -3.34 20.81
CA THR A 47 12.16 -4.30 19.74
C THR A 47 11.08 -3.74 18.84
N LEU A 48 11.42 -3.47 17.58
CA LEU A 48 10.47 -3.17 16.52
C LEU A 48 9.96 -4.47 15.89
N GLN A 49 8.63 -4.62 15.79
CA GLN A 49 8.00 -5.66 14.98
C GLN A 49 7.75 -5.17 13.55
N VAL A 50 8.29 -5.88 12.58
CA VAL A 50 8.00 -5.64 11.17
C VAL A 50 6.89 -6.57 10.72
N ARG A 51 5.82 -6.00 10.14
CA ARG A 51 4.61 -6.73 9.77
C ARG A 51 4.16 -6.38 8.35
N VAL A 52 3.40 -7.30 7.75
CA VAL A 52 2.84 -7.10 6.41
C VAL A 52 1.33 -6.95 6.53
N TYR A 53 0.85 -5.75 6.18
CA TYR A 53 -0.56 -5.38 6.16
C TYR A 53 -0.90 -4.82 4.78
N PRO A 54 -1.29 -5.68 3.82
CA PRO A 54 -1.81 -5.22 2.53
C PRO A 54 -3.08 -4.39 2.79
N ILE A 55 -3.09 -3.15 2.32
CA ILE A 55 -4.27 -2.30 2.46
C ILE A 55 -5.37 -2.77 1.51
N SER A 56 -6.61 -2.73 1.99
CA SER A 56 -7.80 -3.07 1.22
C SER A 56 -8.78 -1.90 1.21
N ILE A 57 -9.91 -2.08 0.52
CA ILE A 57 -11.02 -1.13 0.47
C ILE A 57 -12.25 -1.68 1.18
N ASP A 58 -13.16 -0.81 1.59
CA ASP A 58 -14.51 -1.24 1.98
C ASP A 58 -15.33 -1.60 0.74
N VAL A 59 -15.30 -2.89 0.40
CA VAL A 59 -16.02 -3.47 -0.75
C VAL A 59 -17.53 -3.27 -0.61
N ALA A 60 -18.07 -3.33 0.60
CA ALA A 60 -19.50 -3.20 0.84
C ALA A 60 -19.96 -1.76 0.60
N ALA A 61 -19.22 -0.77 1.12
CA ALA A 61 -19.48 0.64 0.84
C ALA A 61 -19.36 0.96 -0.65
N LEU A 62 -18.31 0.47 -1.33
CA LEU A 62 -18.14 0.71 -2.77
C LEU A 62 -19.30 0.12 -3.59
N ARG A 63 -19.75 -1.09 -3.28
CA ARG A 63 -20.90 -1.73 -3.93
C ARG A 63 -22.22 -0.99 -3.68
N ARG A 64 -22.39 -0.39 -2.49
CA ARG A 64 -23.56 0.47 -2.21
C ARG A 64 -23.48 1.76 -3.04
N ALA A 65 -22.31 2.40 -3.08
CA ALA A 65 -22.09 3.62 -3.83
C ALA A 65 -22.29 3.43 -5.34
N SER A 66 -21.88 2.30 -5.91
CA SER A 66 -22.06 2.01 -7.34
C SER A 66 -23.52 1.87 -7.76
N LYS A 67 -24.40 1.48 -6.82
CA LYS A 67 -25.84 1.32 -7.04
C LYS A 67 -26.66 2.56 -6.67
N ALA A 68 -26.02 3.60 -6.13
CA ALA A 68 -26.71 4.82 -5.76
C ALA A 68 -27.37 5.48 -6.98
N ARG A 69 -28.56 6.08 -6.79
CA ARG A 69 -29.35 6.69 -7.87
C ARG A 69 -28.54 7.68 -8.71
N ARG A 70 -27.69 8.50 -8.07
CA ARG A 70 -26.79 9.43 -8.76
C ARG A 70 -25.83 8.69 -9.69
N THR A 71 -25.15 7.66 -9.19
CA THR A 71 -24.19 6.85 -9.96
C THR A 71 -24.84 6.19 -11.17
N VAL A 72 -26.05 5.65 -11.01
CA VAL A 72 -26.80 5.02 -12.12
C VAL A 72 -27.18 6.07 -13.17
N ARG A 73 -27.67 7.25 -12.76
CA ARG A 73 -28.00 8.35 -13.67
C ARG A 73 -26.78 8.84 -14.46
N GLU A 74 -25.64 9.02 -13.80
CA GLU A 74 -24.40 9.42 -14.48
C GLU A 74 -23.93 8.34 -15.46
N ARG A 75 -24.05 7.06 -15.08
CA ARG A 75 -23.77 5.95 -15.99
C ARG A 75 -24.64 6.03 -17.24
N GLU A 76 -25.94 6.20 -17.11
CA GLU A 76 -26.87 6.35 -18.25
C GLU A 76 -26.47 7.52 -19.16
N HIS A 77 -26.01 8.63 -18.59
CA HIS A 77 -25.52 9.77 -19.36
C HIS A 77 -24.21 9.49 -20.11
N LEU A 78 -23.34 8.64 -19.55
CA LEU A 78 -22.07 8.27 -20.18
C LEU A 78 -22.22 7.20 -21.26
N LEU A 79 -23.22 6.30 -21.16
CA LEU A 79 -23.39 5.16 -22.07
C LEU A 79 -23.34 5.52 -23.56
N PRO A 80 -24.02 6.59 -24.06
CA PRO A 80 -23.98 6.94 -25.47
C PRO A 80 -22.60 7.40 -25.98
N ARG A 81 -21.68 7.74 -25.07
CA ARG A 81 -20.31 8.18 -25.39
C ARG A 81 -19.31 7.03 -25.42
N LEU A 82 -19.73 5.82 -25.05
CA LEU A 82 -18.88 4.64 -25.02
C LEU A 82 -18.87 3.99 -26.41
N GLY A 83 -17.70 3.55 -26.87
CA GLY A 83 -17.57 2.75 -28.08
C GLY A 83 -17.81 1.26 -27.81
N GLU A 84 -17.64 0.43 -28.85
CA GLU A 84 -17.68 -1.05 -28.73
C GLU A 84 -16.74 -1.55 -27.62
N GLN A 85 -15.59 -0.89 -27.47
CA GLN A 85 -14.66 -1.08 -26.36
C GLN A 85 -14.27 0.29 -25.80
N THR A 86 -14.41 0.47 -24.49
CA THR A 86 -13.98 1.68 -23.77
C THR A 86 -13.02 1.30 -22.65
N ILE A 87 -11.83 1.88 -22.67
CA ILE A 87 -10.82 1.74 -21.61
C ILE A 87 -10.94 2.94 -20.67
N VAL A 88 -11.18 2.67 -19.38
CA VAL A 88 -11.28 3.71 -18.33
C VAL A 88 -10.16 3.50 -17.31
N ARG A 89 -9.45 4.57 -16.99
CA ARG A 89 -8.43 4.61 -15.94
C ARG A 89 -8.62 5.85 -15.08
N VAL A 90 -8.42 5.71 -13.77
CA VAL A 90 -8.46 6.81 -12.81
C VAL A 90 -7.17 6.76 -12.02
N ASP A 91 -6.24 7.64 -12.36
CA ASP A 91 -4.91 7.71 -11.78
C ASP A 91 -4.58 9.16 -11.44
N ARG A 92 -3.77 9.35 -10.39
CA ARG A 92 -3.12 10.65 -10.17
C ARG A 92 -2.03 10.83 -11.23
N ILE A 93 -1.83 12.06 -11.69
CA ILE A 93 -0.76 12.41 -12.62
C ILE A 93 0.58 12.35 -11.88
N GLU A 94 1.24 11.18 -11.93
CA GLU A 94 2.55 10.97 -11.32
C GLU A 94 3.34 9.85 -12.04
N PRO A 95 4.69 9.91 -12.08
CA PRO A 95 5.50 9.05 -12.94
C PRO A 95 5.36 7.54 -12.68
N SER A 96 5.10 7.12 -11.44
CA SER A 96 4.97 5.70 -11.08
C SER A 96 3.67 5.05 -11.59
N LYS A 97 2.70 5.82 -12.10
CA LYS A 97 1.50 5.30 -12.79
C LYS A 97 1.69 5.05 -14.29
N ASN A 98 2.85 5.44 -14.84
CA ASN A 98 3.22 5.16 -16.23
C ASN A 98 2.11 5.52 -17.24
N ILE A 99 1.54 6.73 -17.12
CA ILE A 99 0.39 7.17 -17.93
C ILE A 99 0.80 7.61 -19.34
N VAL A 100 1.97 8.24 -19.47
CA VAL A 100 2.46 8.87 -20.73
C VAL A 100 3.29 7.90 -21.58
N ARG A 101 3.48 6.66 -21.13
CA ARG A 101 4.35 5.67 -21.78
C ARG A 101 3.55 4.61 -22.50
#